data_AF-A0A965PTE8-F1
#
_entry.id   AF-A0A965PTE8-F1
#
_cell.length_a   1.000
_cell.length_b   1.000
_cell.length_c   1.000
_cell.angle_alpha   90.00
_cell.angle_beta   90.00
_cell.angle_gamma   90.00
#
_symmetry.space_group_name_H-M   'P 1'
#
loop_
_entity.id
_entity.type
_entity.pdbx_description
1 polymer ?
#
loop_
_entity_poly.entity_id
_entity_poly.type
_entity_poly.pdbx_seq_one_letter_code
_entity_poly.pdbx_strand_id
1 'polypeptide(L)'
;MSNRVRIVTDDDLSKALDWLRDNAKDMGEAKARLIKAERMLSHTEALLIRMSSASSAEARKAEARTDQRWLDAANEEAEAAGAFEKMRALREAAALKIEAWRSEQANYRSMKI
;
A
#
# COMPACT_ATOMS: atom_id res chain seq x y z
N MET A 1 23.50 -22.30 -31.50
CA MET A 1 23.05 -21.09 -30.76
C MET A 1 22.30 -21.57 -29.53
N SER A 2 22.80 -21.30 -28.32
CA SER A 2 22.17 -21.76 -27.08
C SER A 2 20.78 -21.11 -26.95
N ASN A 3 19.74 -21.94 -26.89
CA ASN A 3 18.36 -21.51 -26.70
C ASN A 3 18.19 -21.06 -25.24
N ARG A 4 18.70 -19.87 -24.89
CA ARG A 4 18.50 -19.28 -23.56
C ARG A 4 17.02 -18.94 -23.43
N VAL A 5 16.34 -19.63 -22.51
CA VAL A 5 15.00 -19.29 -22.05
C VAL A 5 15.07 -17.87 -21.46
N ARG A 6 14.24 -16.95 -21.96
CA ARG A 6 14.13 -15.58 -21.42
C ARG A 6 13.61 -15.65 -19.98
N ILE A 7 14.13 -14.81 -19.09
CA ILE A 7 13.66 -14.73 -17.69
C ILE A 7 12.28 -14.06 -17.64
N VAL A 8 12.07 -13.02 -18.45
CA VAL A 8 10.77 -12.35 -18.59
C VAL A 8 10.33 -12.41 -20.05
N THR A 9 9.16 -13.00 -20.29
CA THR A 9 8.59 -13.07 -21.65
C THR A 9 7.85 -11.80 -22.02
N ASP A 10 7.53 -11.63 -23.32
CA ASP A 10 6.76 -10.48 -23.79
C ASP A 10 5.28 -10.54 -23.30
N ASP A 11 4.78 -11.75 -23.02
CA ASP A 11 3.48 -11.97 -22.36
C ASP A 11 3.53 -11.56 -20.88
N ASP A 12 4.60 -11.90 -20.16
CA ASP A 12 4.81 -11.43 -18.77
C ASP A 12 4.89 -9.90 -18.70
N LEU A 13 5.56 -9.27 -19.66
CA LEU A 13 5.62 -7.81 -19.78
C LEU A 13 4.24 -7.21 -19.98
N SER A 14 3.45 -7.77 -20.92
CA SER A 14 2.11 -7.29 -21.24
C SER A 14 1.20 -7.39 -20.01
N LYS A 15 1.22 -8.53 -19.31
CA LYS A 15 0.49 -8.73 -18.05
C LYS A 15 0.91 -7.76 -16.95
N ALA A 16 2.20 -7.44 -16.84
CA ALA A 16 2.68 -6.45 -15.87
C ALA A 16 2.16 -5.04 -16.19
N LEU A 17 2.16 -4.64 -17.46
CA LEU A 17 1.63 -3.35 -17.91
C LEU A 17 0.11 -3.27 -17.71
N ASP A 18 -0.63 -4.32 -18.08
CA ASP A 18 -2.07 -4.40 -17.87
C ASP A 18 -2.42 -4.31 -16.38
N TRP A 19 -1.70 -5.05 -15.53
CA TRP A 19 -1.90 -4.98 -14.08
C TRP A 19 -1.72 -3.55 -13.55
N LEU A 20 -0.67 -2.85 -13.97
CA LEU A 20 -0.42 -1.45 -13.57
C LEU A 20 -1.56 -0.51 -13.99
N ARG A 21 -2.09 -0.68 -15.20
CA ARG A 21 -3.22 0.11 -15.72
C ARG A 21 -4.50 -0.19 -14.94
N ASP A 22 -4.84 -1.46 -14.84
CA ASP A 22 -6.16 -1.91 -14.37
C ASP A 22 -6.32 -1.72 -12.86
N ASN A 23 -5.23 -1.75 -12.10
CA ASN A 23 -5.25 -1.59 -10.64
C ASN A 23 -4.96 -0.15 -10.17
N ALA A 24 -4.75 0.80 -11.08
CA ALA A 24 -4.40 2.17 -10.73
C ALA A 24 -5.47 2.85 -9.86
N LYS A 25 -6.75 2.64 -10.19
CA LYS A 25 -7.89 3.18 -9.44
C LYS A 25 -7.94 2.59 -8.03
N ASP A 26 -7.91 1.26 -7.92
CA ASP A 26 -7.99 0.54 -6.65
C ASP A 26 -6.83 0.89 -5.71
N MET A 27 -5.62 1.10 -6.27
CA MET A 27 -4.48 1.59 -5.48
C MET A 27 -4.71 3.01 -4.95
N GLY A 28 -5.30 3.89 -5.77
CA GLY A 28 -5.69 5.24 -5.35
C GLY A 28 -6.73 5.21 -4.23
N GLU A 29 -7.74 4.34 -4.35
CA GLU A 29 -8.78 4.14 -3.34
C GLU A 29 -8.21 3.58 -2.03
N ALA A 30 -7.29 2.60 -2.10
CA ALA A 30 -6.60 2.08 -0.93
C ALA A 30 -5.79 3.17 -0.20
N LYS A 31 -5.09 4.04 -0.95
CA LYS A 31 -4.37 5.17 -0.36
C LYS A 31 -5.32 6.18 0.28
N ALA A 32 -6.44 6.48 -0.37
CA ALA A 32 -7.44 7.38 0.16
C ALA A 32 -8.07 6.83 1.45
N ARG A 33 -8.36 5.53 1.50
CA ARG A 33 -8.86 4.83 2.71
C ARG A 33 -7.86 4.98 3.86
N LEU A 34 -6.58 4.70 3.63
CA LEU A 34 -5.52 4.84 4.64
C LEU A 34 -5.46 6.27 5.19
N ILE A 35 -5.36 7.28 4.32
CA ILE A 35 -5.32 8.70 4.75
C ILE A 35 -6.55 9.06 5.58
N LYS A 36 -7.73 8.59 5.16
CA LYS A 36 -8.97 8.83 5.91
C LYS A 36 -8.92 8.17 7.28
N ALA A 37 -8.48 6.92 7.37
CA ALA A 37 -8.40 6.18 8.63
C ALA A 37 -7.44 6.84 9.64
N GLU A 38 -6.24 7.24 9.20
CA GLU A 38 -5.26 8.01 10.02
C GLU A 38 -5.90 9.27 10.62
N ARG A 39 -6.64 10.03 9.80
CA ARG A 39 -7.34 11.24 10.27
C ARG A 39 -8.52 10.93 11.19
N MET A 40 -9.24 9.85 10.93
CA MET A 40 -10.38 9.45 11.74
C MET A 40 -9.97 8.92 13.11
N LEU A 41 -8.83 8.22 13.23
CA LEU A 41 -8.28 7.83 14.53
C LEU A 41 -8.00 9.07 15.38
N SER A 42 -7.26 10.02 14.82
CA SER A 42 -6.94 11.29 15.49
C SER A 42 -8.19 12.09 15.88
N HIS A 43 -9.18 12.14 14.98
CA HIS A 43 -10.45 12.81 15.24
C HIS A 43 -11.25 12.12 16.35
N THR A 44 -11.30 10.79 16.34
CA THR A 44 -12.01 9.99 17.34
C THR A 44 -11.37 10.17 18.72
N GLU A 45 -10.04 10.11 18.81
CA GLU A 45 -9.32 10.39 20.07
C GLU A 45 -9.65 11.78 20.61
N ALA A 46 -9.66 12.81 19.76
CA ALA A 46 -10.00 14.17 20.18
C ALA A 46 -11.43 14.30 20.71
N LEU A 47 -12.39 13.63 20.07
CA LEU A 47 -13.79 13.60 20.55
C LEU A 47 -13.90 12.91 21.91
N LEU A 48 -13.20 11.80 22.10
CA LEU A 48 -13.18 11.03 23.34
C LEU A 48 -12.54 11.82 24.49
N ILE A 49 -11.39 12.46 24.24
CA ILE A 49 -10.74 13.34 25.22
C ILE A 49 -11.68 14.48 25.64
N ARG A 50 -12.44 15.05 24.70
CA ARG A 50 -13.42 16.11 24.99
C ARG A 50 -14.58 15.61 25.86
N MET A 51 -14.96 14.35 25.74
CA MET A 51 -16.05 13.73 26.51
C MET A 51 -15.62 13.27 27.91
N SER A 52 -14.32 13.04 28.14
CA SER A 52 -13.82 12.56 29.42
C SER A 52 -13.99 13.59 30.54
N SER A 53 -14.46 13.13 31.69
CA SER A 53 -14.56 13.91 32.93
C SER A 53 -13.30 13.85 33.79
N ALA A 54 -12.23 13.20 33.32
CA ALA A 54 -11.03 13.02 34.13
C ALA A 54 -10.34 14.36 34.47
N SER A 55 -9.71 14.41 35.64
CA SER A 55 -9.16 15.63 36.23
C SER A 55 -7.85 16.09 35.59
N SER A 56 -7.10 15.19 34.96
CA SER A 56 -5.82 15.50 34.30
C SER A 56 -5.85 15.14 32.82
N ALA A 57 -5.05 15.85 32.01
CA ALA A 57 -4.95 15.59 30.56
C ALA A 57 -4.47 14.16 30.25
N GLU A 58 -3.55 13.62 31.04
CA GLU A 58 -3.05 12.25 30.86
C GLU A 58 -4.12 11.20 31.17
N ALA A 59 -4.94 11.43 32.21
CA ALA A 59 -6.07 10.54 32.50
C ALA A 59 -7.12 10.56 31.38
N ARG A 60 -7.41 11.73 30.78
CA ARG A 60 -8.33 11.82 29.62
C ARG A 60 -7.82 11.07 28.40
N LYS A 61 -6.51 11.15 28.12
CA LYS A 61 -5.88 10.40 27.01
C LYS A 61 -5.93 8.89 27.26
N ALA A 62 -5.66 8.45 28.49
CA ALA A 62 -5.76 7.04 28.85
C ALA A 62 -7.19 6.52 28.63
N GLU A 63 -8.20 7.22 29.18
CA GLU A 63 -9.61 6.86 28.98
C GLU A 63 -9.98 6.79 27.49
N ALA A 64 -9.59 7.79 26.71
CA ALA A 64 -9.85 7.83 25.27
C ALA A 64 -9.23 6.64 24.52
N ARG A 65 -7.97 6.30 24.80
CA ARG A 65 -7.26 5.20 24.12
C ARG A 65 -7.72 3.81 24.54
N THR A 66 -8.42 3.71 25.67
CA THR A 66 -9.06 2.48 26.13
C THR A 66 -10.53 2.34 25.71
N ASP A 67 -11.12 3.36 25.08
CA ASP A 67 -12.49 3.32 24.56
C ASP A 67 -12.57 2.44 23.31
N GLN A 68 -13.64 1.64 23.20
CA GLN A 68 -13.87 0.76 22.07
C GLN A 68 -13.85 1.51 20.72
N ARG A 69 -14.37 2.75 20.66
CA ARG A 69 -14.39 3.55 19.44
C ARG A 69 -12.98 3.90 18.96
N TRP A 70 -12.04 4.12 19.88
CA TRP A 70 -10.64 4.34 19.53
C TRP A 70 -10.01 3.06 19.00
N LEU A 71 -10.27 1.92 19.66
CA LEU A 71 -9.80 0.62 19.20
C LEU A 71 -10.32 0.26 17.80
N ASP A 72 -11.61 0.50 17.53
CA ASP A 72 -12.21 0.28 16.22
C ASP A 72 -11.55 1.15 15.14
N ALA A 73 -11.29 2.43 15.44
CA ALA A 73 -10.60 3.33 14.52
C ALA A 73 -9.14 2.92 14.27
N ALA A 74 -8.43 2.42 15.30
CA ALA A 74 -7.06 1.92 15.17
C ALA A 74 -7.00 0.64 14.33
N ASN A 75 -7.98 -0.26 14.50
CA ASN A 75 -8.09 -1.46 13.68
C ASN A 75 -8.35 -1.12 12.21
N GLU A 76 -9.25 -0.18 11.92
CA GLU A 76 -9.50 0.30 10.55
C GLU A 76 -8.24 0.91 9.91
N GLU A 77 -7.47 1.71 10.65
CA GLU A 77 -6.20 2.25 10.17
C GLU A 77 -5.21 1.13 9.84
N ALA A 78 -5.05 0.14 10.72
CA ALA A 78 -4.17 -1.00 10.51
C ALA A 78 -4.58 -1.82 9.27
N GLU A 79 -5.88 -2.09 9.10
CA GLU A 79 -6.41 -2.79 7.93
C GLU A 79 -6.18 -2.00 6.63
N ALA A 80 -6.47 -0.69 6.65
CA ALA A 80 -6.26 0.18 5.51
C ALA A 80 -4.78 0.27 5.12
N ALA A 81 -3.88 0.32 6.11
CA ALA A 81 -2.43 0.31 5.90
C ALA A 81 -1.97 -0.99 5.26
N GLY A 82 -2.42 -2.14 5.79
CA GLY A 82 -2.09 -3.45 5.23
C GLY A 82 -2.60 -3.62 3.78
N ALA A 83 -3.82 -3.18 3.49
CA ALA A 83 -4.38 -3.22 2.15
C ALA A 83 -3.58 -2.35 1.15
N PHE A 84 -3.22 -1.13 1.56
CA PHE A 84 -2.42 -0.24 0.72
C PHE A 84 -1.00 -0.78 0.48
N GLU A 85 -0.33 -1.28 1.52
CA GLU A 85 1.02 -1.83 1.39
C GLU A 85 1.05 -3.08 0.52
N LYS A 86 0.01 -3.93 0.58
CA LYS A 86 -0.13 -5.03 -0.37
C LYS A 86 -0.21 -4.55 -1.82
N MET A 87 -1.05 -3.56 -2.11
CA MET A 87 -1.18 -3.00 -3.48
C MET A 87 0.14 -2.36 -3.95
N ARG A 88 0.84 -1.67 -3.05
CA ARG A 88 2.15 -1.07 -3.30
C ARG A 88 3.20 -2.13 -3.64
N ALA A 89 3.28 -3.22 -2.87
CA ALA A 89 4.22 -4.30 -3.12
C ALA A 89 3.96 -5.00 -4.46
N LEU A 90 2.69 -5.21 -4.83
CA LEU A 90 2.33 -5.77 -6.14
C LEU A 90 2.71 -4.84 -7.30
N ARG A 91 2.51 -3.53 -7.13
CA ARG A 91 2.95 -2.53 -8.10
C ARG A 91 4.46 -2.55 -8.28
N GLU A 92 5.21 -2.64 -7.18
CA GLU A 92 6.67 -2.72 -7.23
C GLU A 92 7.14 -4.01 -7.93
N ALA A 93 6.51 -5.14 -7.65
CA ALA A 93 6.79 -6.39 -8.34
C ALA A 93 6.53 -6.30 -9.86
N ALA A 94 5.43 -5.68 -10.28
CA ALA A 94 5.15 -5.44 -11.70
C ALA A 94 6.19 -4.52 -12.36
N ALA A 95 6.58 -3.44 -11.67
CA ALA A 95 7.63 -2.54 -12.16
C ALA A 95 9.00 -3.23 -12.28
N LEU A 96 9.37 -4.07 -11.31
CA LEU A 96 10.62 -4.84 -11.35
C LEU A 96 10.65 -5.86 -12.50
N LYS A 97 9.51 -6.49 -12.83
CA LYS A 97 9.40 -7.35 -14.03
C LYS A 97 9.69 -6.58 -15.32
N ILE A 98 9.13 -5.38 -15.46
CA ILE A 98 9.38 -4.51 -16.62
C ILE A 98 10.87 -4.15 -16.71
N GLU A 99 11.50 -3.81 -15.58
CA GLU A 99 12.92 -3.44 -15.54
C GLU A 99 13.85 -4.62 -15.87
N ALA A 100 13.54 -5.81 -15.35
CA ALA A 100 14.25 -7.03 -15.71
C ALA A 100 14.17 -7.30 -17.22
N TRP A 101 12.98 -7.21 -17.82
CA TRP A 101 12.81 -7.35 -19.26
C TRP A 101 13.62 -6.30 -20.04
N ARG A 102 13.60 -5.02 -19.63
CA ARG A 102 14.39 -3.96 -20.29
C ARG A 102 15.88 -4.28 -20.27
N SER A 103 16.38 -4.79 -19.14
CA SER A 103 17.78 -5.21 -18.96
C SER A 103 18.13 -6.39 -19.87
N GLU A 104 17.27 -7.40 -19.96
CA GLU A 104 17.46 -8.55 -20.88
C GLU A 104 17.51 -8.10 -22.34
N GLN A 105 16.61 -7.21 -22.76
CA GLN A 105 16.60 -6.69 -24.13
C GLN A 105 17.86 -5.85 -24.44
N ALA A 106 18.37 -5.10 -23.46
CA ALA A 106 19.62 -4.36 -23.62
C ALA A 106 20.81 -5.32 -23.85
N ASN A 107 20.92 -6.37 -23.04
CA ASN A 107 21.95 -7.41 -23.20
C ASN A 107 21.81 -8.15 -24.52
N TYR A 108 20.59 -8.46 -24.96
CA TYR A 108 20.37 -9.13 -26.23
C TYR A 108 20.79 -8.26 -27.42
N ARG A 109 20.52 -6.94 -27.36
CA ARG A 109 20.99 -5.99 -28.38
C ARG A 109 22.51 -5.87 -28.42
N SER A 110 23.18 -5.87 -27.27
CA SER A 110 24.64 -5.78 -27.21
C SER A 110 25.35 -7.05 -27.70
N MET A 111 24.72 -8.21 -27.57
CA MET A 111 25.23 -9.50 -28.12
C MET A 111 25.01 -9.67 -29.63
N LYS A 112 24.16 -8.86 -30.24
CA LYS A 112 23.78 -8.95 -31.67
C LYS A 112 24.51 -7.93 -32.56
N ILE A 113 25.44 -7.17 -32.00
CA ILE A 113 26.48 -6.42 -32.71
C ILE A 113 27.76 -7.24 -32.64
#